data_AF-A0AAF0M7A8-F1
#
_entry.id   AF-A0AAF0M7A8-F1
#
_cell.length_a   1.000
_cell.length_b   1.000
_cell.length_c   1.000
_cell.angle_alpha   90.00
_cell.angle_beta   90.00
_cell.angle_gamma   90.00
#
_symmetry.space_group_name_H-M   'P 1'
#
loop_
_entity.id
_entity.type
_entity.pdbx_description
1 polymer ?
#
loop_
_entity_poly.entity_id
_entity_poly.type
_entity_poly.pdbx_seq_one_letter_code
_entity_poly.pdbx_strand_id
1 'polypeptide(L)'
;MVIYDARPVRTAAQVLLDLVVVAGIVGAVLLGRAVSASISSLAAIGGRVQEQGSAFEDQLRQTAGALGDVPLVGRSVSGPLEDASRSAGRIAAAGAQQQEETLHLAHLLGTSLAVVLVVVLVVVWCRYRGGFIRRASATQRLAGRPDGTELLAVRALTTRDAAGRLGVDVVDRWRRRDPETILALADLERRGSGLRTTAPARRP
;
A
#
# COMPACT_ATOMS: atom_id res chain seq x y z
N MET A 1 16.23 18.16 35.75
CA MET A 1 16.84 18.33 34.42
C MET A 1 16.18 17.34 33.49
N VAL A 2 15.15 17.77 32.75
CA VAL A 2 14.50 16.95 31.73
C VAL A 2 14.74 17.65 30.41
N ILE A 3 15.77 17.18 29.70
CA ILE A 3 16.08 17.54 28.34
C ILE A 3 15.30 16.56 27.47
N TYR A 4 14.08 16.92 27.08
CA TYR A 4 13.36 16.22 26.02
C TYR A 4 12.73 17.27 25.12
N ASP A 5 13.55 17.87 24.26
CA ASP A 5 13.02 18.58 23.11
C ASP A 5 12.36 17.50 22.24
N ALA A 6 11.02 17.42 22.25
CA ALA A 6 10.25 16.38 21.54
C ALA A 6 10.18 16.62 20.02
N ARG A 7 10.93 17.60 19.52
CA ARG A 7 10.94 18.03 18.12
C ARG A 7 11.78 17.13 17.19
N PRO A 8 13.02 16.70 17.51
CA PRO A 8 13.82 15.86 16.63
C PRO A 8 13.34 14.40 16.60
N VAL A 9 12.81 13.87 17.71
CA VAL A 9 12.27 12.49 17.78
C VAL A 9 11.05 12.31 16.86
N ARG A 10 10.21 13.35 16.74
CA ARG A 10 9.07 13.36 15.81
C ARG A 10 9.51 13.37 14.35
N THR A 11 10.55 14.11 14.01
CA THR A 11 11.07 14.17 12.63
C THR A 11 11.76 12.86 12.23
N ALA A 12 12.52 12.24 13.15
CA ALA A 12 13.16 10.94 12.90
C ALA A 12 12.14 9.81 12.71
N ALA A 13 11.09 9.77 13.56
CA ALA A 13 9.99 8.83 13.39
C ALA A 13 9.26 9.04 12.06
N GLN A 14 9.15 10.27 11.58
CA GLN A 14 8.51 10.60 10.30
C GLN A 14 9.34 10.11 9.10
N VAL A 15 10.65 10.34 9.10
CA VAL A 15 11.55 9.83 8.05
C VAL A 15 11.59 8.30 8.05
N LEU A 16 11.64 7.67 9.24
CA LEU A 16 11.60 6.22 9.37
C LEU A 16 10.29 5.66 8.81
N LEU A 17 9.17 6.32 9.08
CA LEU A 17 7.86 5.91 8.59
C LEU A 17 7.75 6.02 7.07
N ASP A 18 8.22 7.12 6.48
CA ASP A 18 8.27 7.30 5.03
C ASP A 18 9.16 6.24 4.37
N LEU A 19 10.31 5.91 4.99
CA LEU A 19 11.20 4.85 4.52
C LEU A 19 10.53 3.47 4.57
N VAL A 20 9.81 3.16 5.66
CA VAL A 20 9.06 1.90 5.79
C VAL A 20 7.94 1.80 4.76
N VAL A 21 7.25 2.91 4.45
CA VAL A 21 6.23 2.96 3.39
C VAL A 21 6.85 2.67 2.03
N VAL A 22 7.93 3.37 1.67
CA VAL A 22 8.62 3.16 0.40
C VAL A 22 9.17 1.74 0.29
N ALA A 23 9.81 1.23 1.35
CA ALA A 23 10.30 -0.15 1.40
C ALA A 23 9.17 -1.17 1.26
N GLY A 24 8.00 -0.91 1.88
CA GLY A 24 6.81 -1.75 1.75
C GLY A 24 6.25 -1.76 0.32
N ILE A 25 6.19 -0.61 -0.35
CA ILE A 25 5.78 -0.51 -1.76
C ILE A 25 6.74 -1.29 -2.66
N VAL A 26 8.05 -1.08 -2.50
CA VAL A 26 9.08 -1.81 -3.26
C VAL A 26 8.96 -3.31 -2.99
N GLY A 27 8.80 -3.72 -1.73
CA GLY A 27 8.61 -5.10 -1.34
C GLY A 27 7.37 -5.74 -1.97
N ALA A 28 6.23 -5.03 -1.99
CA ALA A 28 5.01 -5.51 -2.63
C ALA A 28 5.19 -5.69 -4.15
N VAL A 29 5.85 -4.74 -4.83
CA VAL A 29 6.15 -4.84 -6.27
C VAL A 29 7.09 -6.03 -6.53
N LEU A 30 8.15 -6.19 -5.76
CA LEU A 30 9.09 -7.31 -5.90
C LEU A 30 8.41 -8.66 -5.68
N LEU A 31 7.55 -8.76 -4.65
CA LEU A 31 6.80 -9.96 -4.36
C LEU A 31 5.80 -10.29 -5.48
N GLY A 32 5.08 -9.30 -6.00
CA GLY A 32 4.20 -9.48 -7.15
C GLY A 32 4.94 -9.96 -8.40
N ARG A 33 6.13 -9.41 -8.67
CA ARG A 33 7.00 -9.88 -9.77
C ARG A 33 7.51 -11.30 -9.55
N ALA A 34 7.92 -11.65 -8.33
CA ALA A 34 8.40 -12.99 -8.00
C ALA A 34 7.29 -14.05 -8.12
N VAL A 35 6.07 -13.71 -7.69
CA VAL A 35 4.89 -14.55 -7.86
C VAL A 35 4.56 -14.70 -9.34
N SER A 36 4.47 -13.61 -10.10
CA SER A 36 4.22 -13.64 -11.55
C SER A 36 5.25 -14.48 -12.30
N ALA A 37 6.54 -14.33 -11.98
CA ALA A 37 7.61 -15.14 -12.56
C ALA A 37 7.44 -16.64 -12.26
N SER A 38 7.16 -16.99 -11.00
CA SER A 38 6.92 -18.39 -10.60
C SER A 38 5.71 -19.01 -11.30
N ILE A 39 4.65 -18.23 -11.54
CA ILE A 39 3.49 -18.73 -12.25
C ILE A 39 3.77 -18.88 -13.75
N SER A 40 4.49 -17.91 -14.35
CA SER A 40 4.84 -17.98 -15.78
C SER A 40 5.75 -19.17 -16.11
N SER A 41 6.64 -19.56 -15.19
CA SER A 41 7.47 -20.76 -15.37
C SER A 41 6.64 -22.05 -15.31
N LEU A 42 5.61 -22.10 -14.45
CA LEU A 42 4.64 -23.19 -14.43
C LEU A 42 3.83 -23.22 -15.73
N ALA A 43 3.35 -22.08 -16.23
CA ALA A 43 2.61 -21.97 -17.49
C ALA A 43 3.39 -22.57 -18.68
N ALA A 44 4.69 -22.30 -18.75
CA ALA A 44 5.57 -22.89 -19.76
C ALA A 44 5.72 -24.43 -19.65
N ILE A 45 5.44 -25.03 -18.49
CA ILE A 45 5.43 -26.50 -18.33
C ILE A 45 4.15 -27.09 -18.92
N GLY A 46 2.99 -26.50 -18.67
CA GLY A 46 1.72 -27.05 -19.18
C GLY A 46 1.60 -26.94 -20.69
N GLY A 47 2.09 -25.86 -21.30
CA GLY A 47 2.18 -25.75 -22.77
C GLY A 47 3.03 -26.87 -23.39
N ARG A 48 4.18 -27.20 -22.76
CA ARG A 48 5.03 -28.33 -23.20
C ARG A 48 4.36 -29.69 -23.02
N VAL A 49 3.62 -29.90 -21.93
CA VAL A 49 2.86 -31.13 -21.68
C VAL A 49 1.73 -31.28 -22.70
N GLN A 50 1.03 -30.21 -23.05
CA GLN A 50 -0.02 -30.23 -24.07
C GLN A 50 0.54 -30.56 -25.46
N GLU A 51 1.65 -29.94 -25.84
CA GLU A 51 2.30 -30.15 -27.13
C GLU A 51 2.87 -31.58 -27.26
N GLN A 52 3.54 -32.08 -26.22
CA GLN A 52 4.05 -33.46 -26.20
C GLN A 52 2.93 -34.50 -26.12
N GLY A 53 1.88 -34.24 -25.34
CA GLY A 53 0.74 -35.14 -25.19
C GLY A 53 -0.08 -35.28 -26.47
N SER A 54 -0.30 -34.18 -27.19
CA SER A 54 -0.96 -34.18 -28.51
C SER A 54 -0.13 -34.88 -29.58
N ALA A 55 1.19 -34.64 -29.61
CA ALA A 55 2.09 -35.39 -30.50
C ALA A 55 2.08 -36.90 -30.21
N PHE A 56 2.02 -37.28 -28.93
CA PHE A 56 1.93 -38.68 -28.51
C PHE A 56 0.57 -39.32 -28.85
N GLU A 57 -0.54 -38.59 -28.67
CA GLU A 57 -1.88 -38.99 -29.12
C GLU A 57 -1.89 -39.26 -30.63
N ASP A 58 -1.35 -38.34 -31.43
CA ASP A 58 -1.28 -38.49 -32.89
C ASP A 58 -0.45 -39.69 -33.31
N GLN A 59 0.68 -39.92 -32.65
CA GLN A 59 1.54 -41.06 -32.95
C GLN A 59 0.87 -42.40 -32.60
N LEU A 60 0.17 -42.48 -31.46
CA LEU A 60 -0.62 -43.66 -31.09
C LEU A 60 -1.77 -43.91 -32.07
N ARG A 61 -2.49 -42.85 -32.48
CA ARG A 61 -3.58 -42.93 -33.45
C ARG A 61 -3.10 -43.41 -34.82
N GLN A 62 -1.96 -42.90 -35.29
CA GLN A 62 -1.35 -43.32 -36.55
C GLN A 62 -0.87 -44.78 -36.49
N THR A 63 -0.32 -45.20 -35.34
CA THR A 63 0.10 -46.59 -35.09
C THR A 63 -1.11 -47.53 -35.02
N ALA A 64 -2.22 -47.10 -34.39
CA ALA A 64 -3.47 -47.84 -34.34
C ALA A 64 -4.04 -48.08 -35.74
N GLY A 65 -4.03 -47.05 -36.60
CA GLY A 65 -4.46 -47.16 -37.99
C GLY A 65 -3.62 -48.16 -38.79
N ALA A 66 -2.29 -48.06 -38.70
CA ALA A 66 -1.37 -48.97 -39.41
C ALA A 66 -1.51 -50.43 -38.95
N LEU A 67 -1.74 -50.68 -37.66
CA LEU A 67 -1.98 -52.02 -37.13
C LEU A 67 -3.38 -52.55 -37.46
N GLY A 68 -4.36 -51.66 -37.63
CA GLY A 68 -5.74 -52.01 -37.99
C GLY A 68 -5.85 -52.74 -39.34
N ASP A 69 -4.93 -52.46 -40.27
CA ASP A 69 -4.88 -53.05 -41.60
C ASP A 69 -4.30 -54.48 -41.64
N VAL A 70 -3.81 -55.01 -40.51
CA VAL A 70 -3.25 -56.36 -40.43
C VAL A 70 -4.38 -57.42 -40.41
N PRO A 71 -4.41 -58.40 -41.35
CA PRO A 71 -5.43 -59.45 -41.38
C PRO A 71 -5.44 -60.30 -40.10
N LEU A 72 -6.62 -60.78 -39.70
CA LEU A 72 -6.89 -61.66 -38.53
C LEU A 72 -6.67 -61.04 -37.13
N VAL A 73 -5.69 -60.15 -36.94
CA VAL A 73 -5.33 -59.60 -35.61
C VAL A 73 -5.35 -58.07 -35.53
N GLY A 74 -5.44 -57.34 -36.63
CA GLY A 74 -5.34 -55.87 -36.59
C GLY A 74 -6.41 -55.18 -35.74
N ARG A 75 -7.64 -55.69 -35.77
CA ARG A 75 -8.77 -55.14 -34.99
C ARG A 75 -8.68 -55.38 -33.48
N SER A 76 -8.02 -56.45 -33.04
CA SER A 76 -7.84 -56.75 -31.61
C SER A 76 -6.70 -55.96 -30.97
N VAL A 77 -5.78 -55.40 -31.77
CA VAL A 77 -4.62 -54.63 -31.29
C VAL A 77 -4.81 -53.11 -31.46
N SER A 78 -5.54 -52.68 -32.49
CA SER A 78 -5.82 -51.25 -32.76
C SER A 78 -6.73 -50.59 -31.71
N GLY A 79 -7.81 -51.27 -31.28
CA GLY A 79 -8.78 -50.72 -30.33
C GLY A 79 -8.15 -50.23 -29.00
N PRO A 80 -7.34 -51.04 -28.30
CA PRO A 80 -6.64 -50.61 -27.09
C PRO A 80 -5.69 -49.42 -27.30
N LEU A 81 -5.02 -49.35 -28.46
CA LEU A 81 -4.14 -48.23 -28.81
C LEU A 81 -4.94 -46.93 -29.04
N GLU A 82 -6.10 -47.04 -29.67
CA GLU A 82 -6.99 -45.93 -29.96
C GLU A 82 -7.62 -45.38 -28.67
N ASP A 83 -7.96 -46.25 -27.72
CA ASP A 83 -8.37 -45.88 -26.36
C ASP A 83 -7.24 -45.22 -25.56
N ALA A 84 -6.02 -45.74 -25.67
CA ALA A 84 -4.84 -45.12 -25.05
C ALA A 84 -4.57 -43.72 -25.63
N SER A 85 -4.71 -43.52 -26.94
CA SER A 85 -4.56 -42.22 -27.59
C SER A 85 -5.56 -41.18 -27.05
N ARG A 86 -6.84 -41.55 -26.95
CA ARG A 86 -7.90 -40.68 -26.40
C ARG A 86 -7.72 -40.37 -24.92
N SER A 87 -7.12 -41.28 -24.14
CA SER A 87 -6.77 -41.01 -22.75
C SER A 87 -5.57 -40.07 -22.64
N ALA A 88 -4.55 -40.24 -23.49
CA ALA A 88 -3.41 -39.33 -23.54
C ALA A 88 -3.84 -37.89 -23.90
N GLY A 89 -4.72 -37.73 -24.91
CA GLY A 89 -5.30 -36.45 -25.27
C GLY A 89 -6.09 -35.79 -24.14
N ARG A 90 -6.90 -36.57 -23.41
CA ARG A 90 -7.64 -36.07 -22.24
C ARG A 90 -6.73 -35.64 -21.08
N ILE A 91 -5.65 -36.35 -20.82
CA ILE A 91 -4.66 -35.98 -19.79
C ILE A 91 -3.93 -34.69 -20.19
N ALA A 92 -3.52 -34.58 -21.45
CA ALA A 92 -2.88 -33.38 -21.98
C ALA A 92 -3.80 -32.15 -21.90
N ALA A 93 -5.07 -32.30 -22.28
CA ALA A 93 -6.08 -31.24 -22.20
C ALA A 93 -6.40 -30.84 -20.75
N ALA A 94 -6.53 -31.81 -19.84
CA ALA A 94 -6.77 -31.54 -18.42
C ALA A 94 -5.61 -30.78 -17.77
N GLY A 95 -4.36 -31.12 -18.13
CA GLY A 95 -3.16 -30.43 -17.66
C GLY A 95 -3.10 -28.95 -18.08
N ALA A 96 -3.57 -28.65 -19.30
CA ALA A 96 -3.68 -27.27 -19.78
C ALA A 96 -4.81 -26.49 -19.07
N GLN A 97 -5.96 -27.11 -18.85
CA GLN A 97 -7.13 -26.45 -18.29
C GLN A 97 -6.99 -26.11 -16.78
N GLN A 98 -6.34 -26.99 -16.00
CA GLN A 98 -6.10 -26.77 -14.57
C GLN A 98 -5.11 -25.63 -14.27
N GLN A 99 -4.31 -25.28 -15.28
CA GLN A 99 -3.30 -24.24 -15.20
C GLN A 99 -3.91 -22.83 -15.28
N GLU A 100 -4.98 -22.65 -16.05
CA GLU A 100 -5.65 -21.36 -16.24
C GLU A 100 -6.36 -20.88 -14.97
N GLU A 101 -6.95 -21.80 -14.19
CA GLU A 101 -7.59 -21.48 -12.90
C GLU A 101 -6.56 -21.11 -11.82
N THR A 102 -5.42 -21.81 -11.82
CA THR A 102 -4.33 -21.57 -10.86
C THR A 102 -3.68 -20.20 -11.09
N LEU A 103 -3.55 -19.78 -12.36
CA LEU A 103 -3.09 -18.45 -12.77
C LEU A 103 -3.98 -17.33 -12.22
N HIS A 104 -5.30 -17.53 -12.19
CA HIS A 104 -6.26 -16.57 -11.65
C HIS A 104 -6.16 -16.44 -10.13
N LEU A 105 -6.08 -17.57 -9.40
CA LEU A 105 -5.94 -17.58 -7.95
C LEU A 105 -4.62 -16.94 -7.51
N ALA A 106 -3.55 -17.19 -8.23
CA ALA A 106 -2.24 -16.65 -7.91
C ALA A 106 -2.15 -15.13 -8.17
N HIS A 107 -2.83 -14.62 -9.22
CA HIS A 107 -3.03 -13.18 -9.39
C HIS A 107 -3.84 -12.59 -8.24
N LEU A 108 -4.99 -13.18 -7.89
CA LEU A 108 -5.86 -12.70 -6.81
C LEU A 108 -5.13 -12.62 -5.47
N LEU A 109 -4.37 -13.66 -5.11
CA LEU A 109 -3.58 -13.70 -3.87
C LEU A 109 -2.46 -12.66 -3.90
N GLY A 110 -1.72 -12.58 -5.00
CA GLY A 110 -0.64 -11.60 -5.18
C GLY A 110 -1.15 -10.16 -5.06
N THR A 111 -2.25 -9.82 -5.73
CA THR A 111 -2.86 -8.49 -5.66
C THR A 111 -3.47 -8.20 -4.29
N SER A 112 -4.12 -9.18 -3.66
CA SER A 112 -4.75 -8.98 -2.35
C SER A 112 -3.71 -8.67 -1.29
N LEU A 113 -2.58 -9.40 -1.29
CA LEU A 113 -1.50 -9.15 -0.34
C LEU A 113 -0.88 -7.76 -0.54
N ALA A 114 -0.69 -7.34 -1.79
CA ALA A 114 -0.21 -5.99 -2.11
C ALA A 114 -1.19 -4.91 -1.62
N VAL A 115 -2.49 -5.09 -1.85
CA VAL A 115 -3.54 -4.16 -1.40
C VAL A 115 -3.57 -4.06 0.12
N VAL A 116 -3.52 -5.18 0.84
CA VAL A 116 -3.50 -5.18 2.31
C VAL A 116 -2.30 -4.41 2.86
N LEU A 117 -1.11 -4.63 2.30
CA LEU A 117 0.11 -3.91 2.66
C LEU A 117 -0.05 -2.39 2.47
N VAL A 118 -0.58 -1.97 1.31
CA VAL A 118 -0.82 -0.55 1.01
C VAL A 118 -1.85 0.05 1.98
N VAL A 119 -2.94 -0.66 2.26
CA VAL A 119 -3.99 -0.18 3.18
C VAL A 119 -3.43 0.00 4.60
N VAL A 120 -2.65 -0.95 5.10
CA VAL A 120 -2.01 -0.84 6.43
C VAL A 120 -1.09 0.38 6.49
N LEU A 121 -0.26 0.59 5.47
CA LEU A 121 0.62 1.75 5.36
C LEU A 121 -0.16 3.07 5.34
N VAL A 122 -1.24 3.15 4.56
CA VAL A 122 -2.11 4.33 4.49
C VAL A 122 -2.81 4.59 5.82
N VAL A 123 -3.29 3.55 6.53
CA VAL A 123 -3.95 3.71 7.84
C VAL A 123 -2.96 4.20 8.89
N VAL A 124 -1.75 3.65 8.93
CA VAL A 124 -0.70 4.08 9.86
C VAL A 124 -0.28 5.52 9.56
N TRP A 125 -0.06 5.85 8.29
CA TRP A 125 0.24 7.21 7.84
C TRP A 125 -0.89 8.18 8.19
N CYS A 126 -2.15 7.80 7.95
CA CYS A 126 -3.32 8.62 8.22
C CYS A 126 -3.52 8.82 9.73
N ARG A 127 -3.24 7.82 10.56
CA ARG A 127 -3.35 7.94 12.03
C ARG A 127 -2.29 8.89 12.59
N TYR A 128 -1.06 8.85 12.08
CA TYR A 128 -0.01 9.78 12.49
C TYR A 128 -0.18 11.19 11.91
N ARG A 129 -0.49 11.31 10.62
CA ARG A 129 -0.64 12.59 9.91
C ARG A 129 -1.98 13.27 10.21
N GLY A 130 -3.03 12.49 10.44
CA GLY A 130 -4.38 12.97 10.75
C GLY A 130 -4.44 13.79 12.02
N GLY A 131 -3.57 13.52 13.01
CA GLY A 131 -3.46 14.38 14.19
C GLY A 131 -3.04 15.81 13.86
N PHE A 132 -2.14 16.00 12.89
CA PHE A 132 -1.72 17.33 12.45
C PHE A 132 -2.81 18.03 11.62
N ILE A 133 -3.42 17.31 10.67
CA ILE A 133 -4.49 17.86 9.83
C ILE A 133 -5.68 18.27 10.70
N ARG A 134 -6.12 17.42 11.62
CA ARG A 134 -7.22 17.76 12.54
C ARG A 134 -6.90 18.97 13.40
N ARG A 135 -5.66 19.08 13.93
CA ARG A 135 -5.22 20.25 14.70
C ARG A 135 -5.18 21.51 13.84
N ALA A 136 -4.64 21.44 12.63
CA ALA A 136 -4.61 22.56 11.69
C ALA A 136 -6.03 23.02 11.30
N SER A 137 -6.93 22.09 10.95
CA SER A 137 -8.32 22.38 10.63
C SER A 137 -9.09 22.97 11.81
N ALA A 138 -8.90 22.44 13.02
CA ALA A 138 -9.53 23.02 14.22
C ALA A 138 -9.01 24.43 14.51
N THR A 139 -7.71 24.67 14.30
CA THR A 139 -7.08 26.00 14.43
C THR A 139 -7.62 26.98 13.40
N GLN A 140 -7.74 26.55 12.13
CA GLN A 140 -8.25 27.36 11.05
C GLN A 140 -9.73 27.71 11.25
N ARG A 141 -10.55 26.74 11.68
CA ARG A 141 -11.95 26.98 12.05
C ARG A 141 -12.08 27.96 13.21
N LEU A 142 -11.19 27.88 14.20
CA LEU A 142 -11.18 28.80 15.33
C LEU A 142 -10.75 30.21 14.90
N ALA A 143 -9.75 30.31 14.01
CA ALA A 143 -9.28 31.59 13.46
C ALA A 143 -10.37 32.34 12.67
N GLY A 144 -11.29 31.62 12.03
CA GLY A 144 -12.39 32.21 11.25
C GLY A 144 -13.63 32.59 12.05
N ARG A 145 -13.64 32.40 13.38
CA ARG A 145 -14.75 32.85 14.24
C ARG A 145 -14.55 34.32 14.67
N PRO A 146 -15.64 35.01 15.06
CA PRO A 146 -15.54 36.19 15.90
C PRO A 146 -14.63 35.88 17.10
N ASP A 147 -13.72 36.79 17.42
CA ASP A 147 -12.69 36.65 18.47
C ASP A 147 -11.70 35.50 18.27
N GLY A 148 -11.59 34.97 17.06
CA GLY A 148 -10.74 33.83 16.74
C GLY A 148 -9.26 34.02 17.12
N THR A 149 -8.74 35.24 16.99
CA THR A 149 -7.38 35.59 17.40
C THR A 149 -7.20 35.48 18.92
N GLU A 150 -8.15 35.98 19.71
CA GLU A 150 -8.11 35.90 21.17
C GLU A 150 -8.25 34.45 21.66
N LEU A 151 -9.15 33.67 21.05
CA LEU A 151 -9.30 32.25 21.38
C LEU A 151 -8.04 31.44 21.06
N LEU A 152 -7.35 31.76 19.96
CA LEU A 152 -6.05 31.17 19.64
C LEU A 152 -4.98 31.57 20.65
N ALA A 153 -4.99 32.82 21.10
CA ALA A 153 -4.04 33.30 22.10
C ALA A 153 -4.25 32.63 23.48
N VAL A 154 -5.50 32.44 23.93
CA VAL A 154 -5.83 31.67 25.14
C VAL A 154 -5.35 30.22 25.01
N ARG A 155 -5.57 29.60 23.84
CA ARG A 155 -5.11 28.24 23.61
C ARG A 155 -3.59 28.15 23.61
N ALA A 156 -2.90 29.17 23.08
CA ALA A 156 -1.44 29.25 23.16
C ALA A 156 -0.96 29.28 24.63
N LEU A 157 -1.58 30.10 25.48
CA LEU A 157 -1.24 30.21 26.90
C LEU A 157 -1.39 28.90 27.67
N THR A 158 -2.40 28.09 27.32
CA THR A 158 -2.73 26.85 28.04
C THR A 158 -2.04 25.62 27.50
N THR A 159 -1.63 25.62 26.22
CA THR A 159 -1.11 24.42 25.55
C THR A 159 0.32 24.55 25.06
N ARG A 160 0.93 25.73 25.14
CA ARG A 160 2.28 25.98 24.60
C ARG A 160 3.22 26.56 25.66
N ASP A 161 4.21 25.77 26.05
CA ASP A 161 5.30 26.22 26.93
C ASP A 161 6.06 27.43 26.36
N ALA A 162 6.08 27.56 25.03
CA ALA A 162 6.75 28.67 24.35
C ALA A 162 6.04 30.02 24.58
N ALA A 163 4.80 30.05 25.07
CA ALA A 163 4.11 31.29 25.46
C ALA A 163 4.89 32.03 26.56
N GLY A 164 5.53 31.31 27.49
CA GLY A 164 6.39 31.90 28.52
C GLY A 164 7.66 32.58 28.00
N ARG A 165 8.03 32.36 26.72
CA ARG A 165 9.19 33.00 26.09
C ARG A 165 8.89 34.37 25.49
N LEU A 166 7.63 34.81 25.51
CA LEU A 166 7.21 36.12 25.02
C LEU A 166 7.48 37.26 26.02
N GLY A 167 7.92 36.94 27.24
CA GLY A 167 8.29 37.92 28.26
C GLY A 167 7.79 37.52 29.66
N VAL A 168 8.43 38.06 30.69
CA VAL A 168 8.10 37.78 32.11
C VAL A 168 6.72 38.33 32.48
N ASP A 169 6.25 39.35 31.77
CA ASP A 169 4.99 40.07 31.96
C ASP A 169 3.88 39.65 30.98
N VAL A 170 4.04 38.51 30.28
CA VAL A 170 3.08 38.09 29.24
C VAL A 170 1.66 37.93 29.78
N VAL A 171 1.51 37.50 31.04
CA VAL A 171 0.21 37.33 31.70
C VAL A 171 -0.44 38.68 32.00
N ASP A 172 0.35 39.68 32.41
CA ASP A 172 -0.15 41.02 32.71
C ASP A 172 -0.54 41.77 31.43
N ARG A 173 0.28 41.65 30.38
CA ARG A 173 -0.06 42.20 29.05
C ARG A 173 -1.30 41.54 28.46
N TRP A 174 -1.44 40.23 28.63
CA TRP A 174 -2.67 39.50 28.28
C TRP A 174 -3.89 40.04 29.05
N ARG A 175 -3.79 40.19 30.38
CA ARG A 175 -4.88 40.73 31.22
C ARG A 175 -5.29 42.15 30.82
N ARG A 176 -4.34 42.97 30.38
CA ARG A 176 -4.57 44.33 29.87
C ARG A 176 -5.09 44.37 28.42
N ARG A 177 -5.34 43.21 27.79
CA ARG A 177 -5.72 43.05 26.38
C ARG A 177 -4.75 43.77 25.43
N ASP A 178 -3.46 43.69 25.70
CA ASP A 178 -2.43 44.24 24.82
C ASP A 178 -2.51 43.58 23.42
N PRO A 179 -2.84 44.34 22.35
CA PRO A 179 -3.05 43.79 21.02
C PRO A 179 -1.83 43.04 20.47
N GLU A 180 -0.61 43.50 20.78
CA GLU A 180 0.62 42.88 20.30
C GLU A 180 0.84 41.51 20.96
N THR A 181 0.65 41.42 22.27
CA THR A 181 0.74 40.15 23.01
C THR A 181 -0.31 39.14 22.54
N ILE A 182 -1.56 39.59 22.30
CA ILE A 182 -2.64 38.73 21.78
C ILE A 182 -2.25 38.17 20.41
N LEU A 183 -1.78 39.02 19.49
CA LEU A 183 -1.36 38.58 18.15
C LEU A 183 -0.16 37.63 18.21
N ALA A 184 0.84 37.92 19.03
CA ALA A 184 2.03 37.09 19.18
C ALA A 184 1.69 35.69 19.72
N LEU A 185 0.78 35.61 20.69
CA LEU A 185 0.27 34.34 21.23
C LEU A 185 -0.54 33.57 20.18
N ALA A 186 -1.44 34.25 19.45
CA ALA A 186 -2.22 33.63 18.38
C ALA A 186 -1.33 33.08 17.26
N ASP A 187 -0.28 33.81 16.87
CA ASP A 187 0.69 33.37 15.88
C ASP A 187 1.59 32.23 16.38
N LEU A 188 1.87 32.16 17.67
CA LEU A 188 2.56 31.03 18.28
C LEU A 188 1.70 29.75 18.16
N GLU A 189 0.40 29.85 18.37
CA GLU A 189 -0.53 28.74 18.20
C GLU A 189 -0.72 28.33 16.73
N ARG A 190 -0.76 29.29 15.81
CA ARG A 190 -0.80 29.04 14.35
C ARG A 190 0.45 28.30 13.87
N ARG A 191 1.65 28.78 14.22
CA ARG A 191 2.92 28.11 13.87
C ARG A 191 2.99 26.71 14.45
N GLY A 192 2.59 26.57 15.72
CA GLY A 192 2.55 25.30 16.41
C GLY A 192 1.55 24.29 15.81
N SER A 193 0.64 24.75 14.94
CA SER A 193 -0.36 23.95 14.24
C SER A 193 -0.12 23.88 12.72
N GLY A 194 0.99 24.44 12.22
CA GLY A 194 1.35 24.42 10.80
C GLY A 194 0.66 25.46 9.92
N LEU A 195 -0.04 26.44 10.51
CA LEU A 195 -0.70 27.51 9.76
C LEU A 195 0.24 28.71 9.58
N ARG A 196 0.06 29.42 8.46
CA ARG A 196 0.76 30.68 8.18
C ARG A 196 0.38 31.73 9.23
N THR A 197 1.36 32.48 9.70
CA THR A 197 1.18 33.59 10.66
C THR A 197 0.61 34.82 9.97
N THR A 198 -0.18 35.61 10.69
CA THR A 198 -0.61 36.93 10.24
C THR A 198 0.28 37.93 10.97
N ALA A 199 1.51 38.11 10.47
CA ALA A 199 2.51 38.91 11.16
C ALA A 199 2.03 40.36 11.38
N PRO A 200 2.16 40.94 12.59
CA PRO A 200 2.21 42.39 12.72
C PRO A 200 3.55 42.90 12.17
N ALA A 201 3.49 43.96 11.37
CA ALA A 201 4.67 44.64 10.84
C ALA A 201 5.58 45.09 12.00
N ARG A 202 6.79 44.54 12.10
CA ARG A 202 7.85 45.12 12.93
C ARG A 202 8.14 46.53 12.39
N ARG A 203 7.89 47.58 13.18
CA ARG A 203 8.51 48.88 12.92
C ARG A 203 9.94 48.89 13.48
N PRO A 204 10.88 49.57 12.80
CA PRO A 204 12.31 49.61 13.15
C PRO A 204 12.57 50.28 14.49
#